data_AF-A0A536A333-F1
#
_entry.id   AF-A0A536A333-F1
#
_cell.length_a   1.000
_cell.length_b   1.000
_cell.length_c   1.000
_cell.angle_alpha   90.00
_cell.angle_beta   90.00
_cell.angle_gamma   90.00
#
_symmetry.space_group_name_H-M   'P 1'
#
loop_
_entity.id
_entity.type
_entity.pdbx_description
1 polymer ?
#
loop_
_entity_poly.entity_id
_entity_poly.type
_entity_poly.pdbx_seq_one_letter_code
_entity_poly.pdbx_strand_id
1 'polypeptide(L)'
;MSNDVASDGVAAAQLAGLRYASDEQPGLRRRRKGRGFTYVDRDGLPIRDAGELRRIRRLAIPPAWTDVWISPSPLGHIQATGRDARGRKQYRYHERWREVRDEAKYGRLGDFAKALPRVRARVDADLAQAGIPRERVLATAIRILEETFMRVGN
;
A
#
# COMPACT_ATOMS: atom_id res chain seq x y z
N MET A 1 2.50 -4.30 -20.10
CA MET A 1 1.32 -3.65 -19.51
C MET A 1 1.51 -3.50 -18.00
N SER A 2 2.47 -2.68 -17.55
CA SER A 2 2.89 -2.69 -16.13
C SER A 2 3.31 -1.32 -15.58
N ASN A 3 2.76 -0.21 -16.08
CA ASN A 3 3.15 1.14 -15.67
C ASN A 3 2.03 1.99 -15.02
N ASP A 4 0.77 1.52 -15.03
CA ASP A 4 -0.37 2.32 -14.54
C ASP A 4 -0.45 2.40 -13.01
N VAL A 5 -0.18 1.31 -12.30
CA VAL A 5 -0.34 1.29 -10.83
C VAL A 5 0.72 2.14 -10.12
N ALA A 6 1.93 2.22 -10.68
CA ALA A 6 2.99 3.10 -10.20
C ALA A 6 2.70 4.57 -10.54
N SER A 7 2.16 4.84 -11.74
CA SER A 7 1.68 6.16 -12.17
C SER A 7 0.58 6.70 -11.23
N ASP A 8 -0.40 5.87 -10.90
CA ASP A 8 -1.46 6.17 -9.93
C ASP A 8 -0.90 6.55 -8.55
N GLY A 9 0.14 5.84 -8.10
CA GLY A 9 0.79 6.11 -6.82
C GLY A 9 1.54 7.44 -6.80
N VAL A 10 2.22 7.78 -7.89
CA VAL A 10 2.93 9.06 -8.04
C VAL A 10 1.94 10.22 -8.12
N ALA A 11 0.92 10.11 -8.96
CA ALA A 11 -0.11 11.13 -9.13
C ALA A 11 -0.88 11.37 -7.82
N ALA A 12 -1.27 10.29 -7.11
CA ALA A 12 -1.90 10.41 -5.80
C ALA A 12 -0.98 11.09 -4.76
N ALA A 13 0.32 10.83 -4.80
CA ALA A 13 1.26 11.49 -3.89
C ALA A 13 1.32 12.99 -4.18
N GLN A 14 1.41 13.38 -5.45
CA GLN A 14 1.45 14.77 -5.86
C GLN A 14 0.15 15.53 -5.50
N LEU A 15 -1.01 14.92 -5.72
CA LEU A 15 -2.31 15.48 -5.30
C LEU A 15 -2.37 15.73 -3.79
N ALA A 16 -1.74 14.85 -3.00
CA ALA A 16 -1.61 15.01 -1.55
C ALA A 16 -0.55 16.06 -1.13
N GLY A 17 0.14 16.71 -2.06
CA GLY A 17 1.31 17.54 -1.78
C GLY A 17 2.49 16.74 -1.20
N LEU A 18 2.54 15.44 -1.48
CA LEU A 18 3.55 14.50 -1.04
C LEU A 18 4.44 14.06 -2.20
N ARG A 19 5.57 13.46 -1.86
CA ARG A 19 6.53 12.90 -2.82
C ARG A 19 6.41 11.38 -2.85
N TYR A 20 6.44 10.82 -4.06
CA TYR A 20 6.60 9.39 -4.19
C TYR A 20 7.96 8.98 -3.61
N ALA A 21 7.98 7.92 -2.79
CA ALA A 21 9.12 7.45 -2.03
C ALA A 21 9.08 5.92 -1.99
N SER A 22 10.23 5.28 -2.16
CA SER A 22 10.37 3.82 -2.15
C SER A 22 11.57 3.43 -1.30
N ASP A 23 11.50 2.27 -0.64
CA ASP A 23 12.61 1.73 0.14
C ASP A 23 13.73 1.13 -0.72
N GLU A 24 13.52 1.05 -2.03
CA GLU A 24 14.56 0.79 -3.03
C GLU A 24 15.50 1.98 -3.22
N GLN A 25 15.08 3.19 -2.81
CA GLN A 25 15.91 4.38 -2.88
C GLN A 25 16.78 4.53 -1.62
N PRO A 26 17.92 5.26 -1.71
CA PRO A 26 18.72 5.60 -0.54
C PRO A 26 17.86 6.29 0.53
N GLY A 27 18.03 5.85 1.78
CA GLY A 27 17.26 6.37 2.91
C GLY A 27 17.94 6.07 4.22
N LEU A 28 17.33 6.52 5.30
CA LEU A 28 17.88 6.33 6.64
C LEU A 28 17.65 4.88 7.08
N ARG A 29 18.51 4.36 7.95
CA ARG A 29 18.42 2.99 8.47
C ARG A 29 18.39 3.00 9.99
N ARG A 30 17.61 2.08 10.57
CA ARG A 30 17.62 1.82 12.01
C ARG A 30 18.59 0.68 12.32
N ARG A 31 19.47 0.88 13.30
CA ARG A 31 20.37 -0.15 13.83
C ARG A 31 20.13 -0.35 15.31
N ARG A 32 20.21 -1.59 15.78
CA ARG A 32 20.13 -1.90 17.22
C ARG A 32 21.40 -1.44 17.90
N LYS A 33 21.29 -0.79 19.06
CA LYS A 33 22.42 -0.38 19.90
C LYS A 33 22.07 -0.57 21.37
N GLY A 34 22.67 -1.59 21.99
CA GLY A 34 22.35 -1.98 23.37
C GLY A 34 20.85 -2.28 23.54
N ARG A 35 20.21 -1.59 24.50
CA ARG A 35 18.76 -1.70 24.77
C ARG A 35 17.87 -0.85 23.84
N GLY A 36 18.46 -0.04 22.95
CA GLY A 36 17.72 0.88 22.10
C GLY A 36 18.11 0.80 20.61
N PHE A 37 17.81 1.88 19.90
CA PHE A 37 18.09 2.02 18.48
C PHE A 37 18.93 3.28 18.21
N THR A 38 19.82 3.17 17.24
CA THR A 38 20.47 4.32 16.58
C THR A 38 19.98 4.41 15.15
N TYR A 39 20.04 5.62 14.59
CA TYR A 39 19.69 5.86 13.20
C TYR A 39 20.92 6.32 12.45
N VAL A 40 21.07 5.85 11.23
CA VAL A 40 22.18 6.19 10.35
C VAL A 40 21.64 6.66 9.00
N ASP A 41 22.39 7.53 8.33
CA ASP A 41 22.09 7.97 6.98
C ASP A 41 22.47 6.93 5.92
N ARG A 42 22.44 7.34 4.65
CA ARG A 42 22.76 6.49 3.49
C ARG A 42 24.22 6.02 3.48
N ASP A 43 25.12 6.79 4.08
CA ASP A 43 26.55 6.52 4.15
C ASP A 43 26.91 5.74 5.43
N GLY A 44 25.91 5.46 6.27
CA GLY A 44 26.08 4.75 7.53
C GLY A 44 26.54 5.65 8.68
N LEU A 45 26.56 6.97 8.49
CA LEU A 45 26.95 7.92 9.52
C LEU A 45 25.79 8.14 10.51
N PRO A 46 26.08 8.28 11.82
CA PRO A 46 25.04 8.49 12.82
C PRO A 46 24.27 9.80 12.62
N ILE A 47 22.94 9.73 12.64
CA ILE A 47 22.08 10.91 12.61
C ILE A 47 22.10 11.57 13.98
N ARG A 48 22.59 12.82 14.04
CA ARG A 48 22.65 13.63 15.26
C ARG A 48 21.65 14.77 15.29
N ASP A 49 21.04 15.10 14.15
CA ASP A 49 20.06 16.17 14.07
C ASP A 49 18.84 15.87 14.96
N ALA A 50 18.57 16.78 15.90
CA ALA A 50 17.53 16.57 16.89
C ALA A 50 16.11 16.63 16.26
N GLY A 51 15.94 17.42 15.20
CA GLY A 51 14.68 17.50 14.45
C GLY A 51 14.33 16.17 13.78
N GLU A 52 15.30 15.61 13.09
CA GLU A 52 15.18 14.35 12.36
C GLU A 52 14.95 13.18 13.33
N LEU A 53 15.68 13.14 14.44
CA LEU A 53 15.45 12.14 15.49
C LEU A 53 14.05 12.25 16.10
N ARG A 54 13.53 13.47 16.32
CA ARG A 54 12.15 13.67 16.78
C ARG A 54 11.13 13.18 15.74
N ARG A 55 11.34 13.48 14.47
CA ARG A 55 10.48 13.01 13.36
C ARG A 55 10.44 11.48 13.33
N ILE A 56 11.60 10.83 13.34
CA ILE A 56 11.70 9.37 13.30
C ILE A 56 10.97 8.73 14.50
N ARG A 57 11.13 9.30 15.71
CA ARG A 57 10.43 8.79 16.91
C ARG A 57 8.91 8.90 16.78
N ARG A 58 8.39 9.98 16.18
CA ARG A 58 6.94 10.17 15.94
C ARG A 58 6.34 9.12 15.00
N LEU A 59 7.14 8.51 14.12
CA LEU A 59 6.68 7.42 13.25
C LEU A 59 6.29 6.15 14.03
N ALA A 60 6.67 6.05 15.31
CA ALA A 60 6.36 4.93 16.19
C ALA A 60 6.64 3.57 15.53
N ILE A 61 7.83 3.42 14.93
CA ILE A 61 8.23 2.20 14.23
C ILE A 61 8.38 1.09 15.26
N PRO A 62 7.59 0.00 15.17
CA PRO A 62 7.61 -1.06 16.18
C PRO A 62 9.02 -1.61 16.42
N PRO A 63 9.41 -1.88 17.68
CA PRO A 63 10.76 -2.33 18.01
C PRO A 63 11.08 -3.71 17.41
N ALA A 64 10.05 -4.54 17.19
CA ALA A 64 10.21 -5.86 16.58
C ALA A 64 10.51 -5.82 15.07
N TRP A 65 10.39 -4.68 14.39
CA TRP A 65 10.66 -4.61 12.95
C TRP A 65 12.16 -4.74 12.64
N THR A 66 12.50 -5.57 11.68
CA THR A 66 13.85 -5.68 11.09
C THR A 66 13.91 -4.98 9.74
N ASP A 67 15.10 -4.86 9.16
CA ASP A 67 15.35 -4.24 7.84
C ASP A 67 14.66 -2.88 7.64
N VAL A 68 14.71 -2.04 8.68
CA VAL A 68 13.96 -0.79 8.68
C VAL A 68 14.62 0.26 7.80
N TRP A 69 13.87 0.68 6.79
CA TRP A 69 14.14 1.84 5.95
C TRP A 69 13.26 3.01 6.41
N ILE A 70 13.80 4.21 6.44
CA ILE A 70 13.06 5.44 6.79
C ILE A 70 13.32 6.48 5.70
N SER A 71 12.25 7.13 5.24
CA SER A 71 12.34 8.18 4.24
C SER A 71 13.22 9.33 4.74
N PRO A 72 14.18 9.82 3.92
CA PRO A 72 14.95 11.01 4.24
C PRO A 72 14.11 12.29 4.13
N SER A 73 12.95 12.23 3.45
CA SER A 73 12.06 13.37 3.29
C SER A 73 10.84 13.24 4.22
N PRO A 74 10.50 14.28 5.01
CA PRO A 74 9.25 14.32 5.77
C PRO A 74 8.02 14.30 4.85
N LEU A 75 8.16 14.67 3.57
CA LEU A 75 7.06 14.70 2.60
C LEU A 75 6.93 13.40 1.78
N GLY A 76 7.74 12.37 2.06
CA GLY A 76 7.60 11.07 1.40
C GLY A 76 6.28 10.41 1.79
N HIS A 77 5.50 9.95 0.81
CA HIS A 77 4.21 9.29 1.09
C HIS A 77 4.36 8.02 1.93
N ILE A 78 5.43 7.24 1.70
CA ILE A 78 5.94 6.24 2.64
C ILE A 78 6.98 6.92 3.53
N GLN A 79 6.77 6.84 4.84
CA GLN A 79 7.68 7.37 5.86
C GLN A 79 8.65 6.31 6.38
N ALA A 80 8.23 5.05 6.48
CA ALA A 80 9.12 3.95 6.83
C ALA A 80 8.61 2.61 6.28
N THR A 81 9.55 1.69 6.04
CA THR A 81 9.25 0.28 5.81
C THR A 81 10.07 -0.57 6.78
N GLY A 82 9.69 -1.83 6.93
CA GLY A 82 10.45 -2.83 7.67
C GLY A 82 9.80 -4.20 7.55
N ARG A 83 10.37 -5.21 8.16
CA ARG A 83 9.81 -6.56 8.22
C ARG A 83 9.31 -6.85 9.63
N ASP A 84 8.10 -7.37 9.77
CA ASP A 84 7.59 -7.82 11.07
C ASP A 84 8.23 -9.14 11.53
N ALA A 85 7.84 -9.62 12.71
CA ALA A 85 8.32 -10.88 13.28
C ALA A 85 8.04 -12.12 12.40
N ARG A 86 7.14 -12.02 11.42
CA ARG A 86 6.84 -13.08 10.43
C ARG A 86 7.52 -12.83 9.08
N GLY A 87 8.45 -11.87 9.00
CA GLY A 87 9.16 -11.51 7.77
C GLY A 87 8.35 -10.71 6.75
N ARG A 88 7.10 -10.34 7.07
CA ARG A 88 6.20 -9.63 6.15
C ARG A 88 6.60 -8.16 6.09
N LYS A 89 6.66 -7.60 4.88
CA LYS A 89 6.93 -6.18 4.68
C LYS A 89 5.78 -5.33 5.22
N GLN A 90 6.11 -4.39 6.09
CA GLN A 90 5.20 -3.46 6.73
C GLN A 90 5.57 -2.02 6.36
N TYR A 91 4.58 -1.13 6.43
CA TYR A 91 4.70 0.26 6.00
C TYR A 91 4.20 1.21 7.07
N ARG A 92 4.86 2.37 7.19
CA ARG A 92 4.33 3.58 7.82
C ARG A 92 4.16 4.62 6.72
N TYR A 93 2.96 5.16 6.58
CA TYR A 93 2.64 6.21 5.60
C TYR A 93 2.60 7.58 6.26
N HIS A 94 2.78 8.62 5.46
CA HIS A 94 2.48 9.99 5.87
C HIS A 94 0.98 10.12 6.21
N GLU A 95 0.62 10.98 7.17
CA GLU A 95 -0.78 11.14 7.60
C GLU A 95 -1.71 11.55 6.45
N ARG A 96 -1.30 12.60 5.71
CA ARG A 96 -1.98 13.07 4.48
C ARG A 96 -2.09 12.04 3.35
N TRP A 97 -1.32 10.95 3.38
CA TRP A 97 -1.42 9.91 2.36
C TRP A 97 -2.75 9.17 2.45
N ARG A 98 -3.30 8.98 3.66
CA ARG A 98 -4.61 8.31 3.82
C ARG A 98 -5.74 9.10 3.17
N GLU A 99 -5.77 10.41 3.42
CA GLU A 99 -6.80 11.32 2.92
C GLU A 99 -6.97 11.21 1.40
N VAL A 100 -5.85 11.22 0.65
CA VAL A 100 -5.90 11.16 -0.82
C VAL A 100 -6.07 9.74 -1.36
N ARG A 101 -5.58 8.70 -0.66
CA ARG A 101 -5.84 7.31 -1.06
C ARG A 101 -7.30 6.94 -0.90
N ASP A 102 -7.95 7.45 0.15
CA ASP A 102 -9.38 7.26 0.37
C ASP A 102 -10.17 7.95 -0.75
N GLU A 103 -9.85 9.20 -1.07
CA GLU A 103 -10.48 9.94 -2.18
C GLU A 103 -10.29 9.26 -3.55
N ALA A 104 -9.07 8.82 -3.88
CA ALA A 104 -8.79 8.09 -5.13
C ALA A 104 -9.49 6.72 -5.18
N LYS A 105 -9.75 6.10 -4.02
CA LYS A 105 -10.55 4.85 -3.93
C LYS A 105 -12.02 5.12 -4.23
N TYR A 106 -12.57 6.25 -3.77
CA TYR A 106 -13.94 6.68 -4.10
C TYR A 106 -14.11 7.08 -5.57
N GLY A 107 -13.10 7.72 -6.17
CA GLY A 107 -13.15 8.05 -7.61
C GLY A 107 -13.37 6.81 -8.50
N ARG A 108 -12.65 5.72 -8.23
CA ARG A 108 -12.79 4.47 -9.00
C ARG A 108 -14.11 3.73 -8.77
N LEU A 109 -14.81 3.99 -7.66
CA LEU A 109 -16.13 3.40 -7.41
C LEU A 109 -17.16 3.89 -8.45
N GLY A 110 -17.04 5.15 -8.92
CA GLY A 110 -17.91 5.69 -9.96
C GLY A 110 -17.76 4.95 -11.29
N ASP A 111 -16.53 4.73 -11.74
CA ASP A 111 -16.28 4.00 -13.00
C ASP A 111 -16.60 2.51 -12.88
N PHE A 112 -16.35 1.91 -11.71
CA PHE A 112 -16.80 0.55 -11.43
C PHE A 112 -18.34 0.44 -11.48
N ALA A 113 -19.05 1.40 -10.89
CA ALA A 113 -20.51 1.43 -10.91
C ALA A 113 -21.07 1.53 -12.34
N LYS A 114 -20.43 2.32 -13.22
CA LYS A 114 -20.80 2.37 -14.65
C LYS A 114 -20.58 1.03 -15.37
N ALA A 115 -19.59 0.24 -14.95
CA ALA A 115 -19.31 -1.07 -15.53
C ALA A 115 -20.23 -2.20 -15.00
N LEU A 116 -20.81 -2.04 -13.81
CA LEU A 116 -21.63 -3.07 -13.14
C LEU A 116 -22.75 -3.65 -14.01
N PRO A 117 -23.57 -2.84 -14.73
CA PRO A 117 -24.63 -3.40 -15.57
C PRO A 117 -24.12 -4.39 -16.61
N ARG A 118 -22.98 -4.08 -17.25
CA ARG A 118 -22.35 -4.96 -18.25
C ARG A 118 -21.80 -6.24 -17.62
N VAL A 119 -21.20 -6.13 -16.44
CA VAL A 119 -20.68 -7.29 -15.71
C VAL A 119 -21.82 -8.23 -15.30
N ARG A 120 -22.91 -7.69 -14.73
CA ARG A 120 -24.08 -8.47 -14.33
C ARG A 120 -24.73 -9.19 -15.51
N ALA A 121 -24.94 -8.49 -16.63
CA ALA A 121 -25.48 -9.10 -17.84
C ALA A 121 -24.62 -10.27 -18.35
N ARG A 122 -23.28 -10.14 -18.26
CA ARG A 122 -22.38 -11.23 -18.64
C ARG A 122 -22.45 -12.40 -17.67
N VAL A 123 -22.46 -12.14 -16.36
CA VAL A 123 -22.62 -13.16 -15.33
C VAL A 123 -23.91 -13.95 -15.53
N ASP A 124 -25.02 -13.26 -15.79
CA ASP A 124 -26.32 -13.91 -16.00
C ASP A 124 -26.31 -14.79 -17.27
N ALA A 125 -25.71 -14.32 -18.36
CA ALA A 125 -25.55 -15.09 -19.59
C ALA A 125 -24.68 -16.35 -19.39
N ASP A 126 -23.57 -16.22 -18.67
CA ASP A 126 -22.66 -17.34 -18.40
C ASP A 126 -23.27 -18.36 -17.41
N LEU A 127 -24.10 -17.91 -16.46
CA LEU A 127 -24.84 -18.79 -15.54
C LEU A 127 -25.94 -19.61 -16.24
N ALA A 128 -26.51 -19.09 -17.33
CA ALA A 128 -27.55 -19.75 -18.11
C ALA A 128 -27.03 -20.84 -19.06
N GLN A 129 -25.70 -20.97 -19.23
CA GLN A 129 -25.12 -21.97 -20.13
C GLN A 129 -25.40 -23.41 -19.67
N ALA A 130 -25.59 -24.32 -20.64
CA ALA A 130 -25.76 -25.73 -20.37
C ALA A 130 -24.44 -26.37 -19.88
N GLY A 131 -24.55 -27.36 -18.99
CA GLY A 131 -23.39 -28.03 -18.39
C GLY A 131 -22.62 -27.14 -17.41
N ILE A 132 -21.35 -27.48 -17.16
CA ILE A 132 -20.45 -26.75 -16.24
C ILE A 132 -19.19 -26.30 -17.00
N PRO A 133 -19.31 -25.39 -17.98
CA PRO A 133 -18.15 -24.77 -18.61
C PRO A 133 -17.43 -23.85 -17.62
N ARG A 134 -16.17 -23.52 -17.93
CA ARG A 134 -15.33 -22.64 -17.11
C ARG A 134 -16.01 -21.30 -16.82
N GLU A 135 -16.70 -20.75 -17.80
CA GLU A 135 -17.42 -19.48 -17.75
C GLU A 135 -18.52 -19.52 -16.68
N ARG A 136 -19.29 -20.62 -16.61
CA ARG A 136 -20.32 -20.81 -15.59
C ARG A 136 -19.73 -20.87 -14.18
N VAL A 137 -18.59 -21.53 -14.02
CA VAL A 137 -17.88 -21.59 -12.71
C VAL A 137 -17.41 -20.20 -12.29
N LEU A 138 -16.82 -19.43 -13.20
CA LEU A 138 -16.38 -18.06 -12.93
C LEU A 138 -17.56 -17.14 -12.58
N ALA A 139 -18.65 -17.21 -13.36
CA ALA A 139 -19.85 -16.43 -13.10
C ALA A 139 -20.48 -16.77 -11.75
N THR A 140 -20.45 -18.05 -11.35
CA THR A 140 -20.88 -18.50 -10.01
C THR A 140 -20.00 -17.89 -8.92
N ALA A 141 -18.68 -17.93 -9.06
CA ALA A 141 -17.77 -17.31 -8.10
C ALA A 141 -18.02 -15.79 -7.98
N ILE A 142 -18.22 -15.10 -9.10
CA ILE A 142 -18.53 -13.67 -9.11
C ILE A 142 -19.87 -13.38 -8.42
N ARG A 143 -20.92 -14.18 -8.69
CA ARG A 143 -22.23 -14.06 -8.04
C ARG A 143 -22.14 -14.23 -6.52
N ILE A 144 -21.38 -15.22 -6.05
CA ILE A 144 -21.14 -15.43 -4.61
C ILE A 144 -20.43 -14.22 -4.00
N LEU A 145 -19.39 -13.69 -4.65
CA LEU A 145 -18.68 -12.50 -4.17
C LEU A 145 -19.62 -11.27 -4.09
N GLU A 146 -20.52 -11.12 -5.06
CA GLU A 146 -21.50 -10.02 -5.10
C GLU A 146 -22.55 -10.14 -3.98
N GLU A 147 -23.06 -11.34 -3.72
CA GLU A 147 -24.14 -11.54 -2.73
C GLU A 147 -23.64 -11.61 -1.29
N THR A 148 -22.44 -12.15 -1.08
CA THR A 148 -21.91 -12.40 0.27
C THR A 148 -20.90 -11.36 0.73
N PHE A 149 -20.36 -10.55 -0.19
CA PHE A 149 -19.25 -9.63 0.04
C PHE A 149 -17.99 -10.30 0.62
N MET A 150 -17.87 -11.63 0.45
CA MET A 150 -16.73 -12.36 0.95
C MET A 150 -15.46 -11.97 0.19
N ARG A 151 -14.30 -12.18 0.83
CA ARG A 151 -13.01 -12.02 0.15
C ARG A 151 -12.76 -13.25 -0.73
N VAL A 152 -12.05 -13.04 -1.84
CA VAL A 152 -11.60 -14.12 -2.73
C VAL A 152 -10.78 -15.19 -1.99
N GLY A 153 -10.02 -14.79 -0.96
CA GLY A 153 -9.07 -15.65 -0.27
C GLY A 153 -7.74 -15.74 -1.02
N ASN A 154 -6.68 -16.17 -0.32
CA ASN A 154 -5.36 -16.48 -0.86
C ASN A 154 -4.91 -17.83 -0.33
#